data_AF-A0A3S1B4N3-F1
#
_entry.id   AF-A0A3S1B4N3-F1
#
_cell.length_a   1.000
_cell.length_b   1.000
_cell.length_c   1.000
_cell.angle_alpha   90.00
_cell.angle_beta   90.00
_cell.angle_gamma   90.00
#
_symmetry.space_group_name_H-M   'P 1'
#
loop_
_entity.id
_entity.type
_entity.pdbx_description
1 polymer ?
#
loop_
_entity_poly.entity_id
_entity_poly.type
_entity_poly.pdbx_seq_one_letter_code
_entity_poly.pdbx_strand_id
1 'polypeptide(L)'
;MKVCWWLLLAWFLHYAPFWTMGRVLYFHHYFPAFLFSAMFGGVMLDFLLTLICVCAPIKLAQHVFTCCLALILGVMAWSFYLYHPLVYGMRGPTSGDKDSIMHGLKWLESWDI
;
A
#
# COMPACT_ATOMS: atom_id res chain seq x y z
N MET A 1 -0.92 17.99 -12.03
CA MET A 1 0.39 17.59 -12.61
C MET A 1 1.59 17.95 -11.74
N LYS A 2 1.72 19.19 -11.22
CA LYS A 2 2.90 19.59 -10.42
C LYS A 2 3.14 18.72 -9.17
N VAL A 3 2.09 18.35 -8.44
CA VAL A 3 2.19 17.50 -7.23
C VAL A 3 2.75 16.12 -7.55
N CYS A 4 2.25 15.46 -8.60
CA CYS A 4 2.73 14.15 -9.05
C CYS A 4 4.25 14.16 -9.32
N TRP A 5 4.72 15.21 -9.99
CA TRP A 5 6.15 15.38 -10.28
C TRP A 5 6.99 15.49 -9.00
N TRP A 6 6.57 16.32 -8.05
CA TRP A 6 7.28 16.48 -6.77
C TRP A 6 7.31 15.19 -5.95
N LEU A 7 6.22 14.42 -5.93
CA LEU A 7 6.17 13.14 -5.23
C LEU A 7 7.09 12.09 -5.88
N LEU A 8 7.12 12.02 -7.21
CA LEU A 8 8.03 11.13 -7.93
C LEU A 8 9.49 11.53 -7.76
N LEU A 9 9.78 12.83 -7.78
CA LEU A 9 11.13 13.34 -7.52
C LEU A 9 11.56 13.02 -6.08
N ALA A 10 10.68 13.23 -5.10
CA ALA A 10 10.96 12.91 -3.71
C ALA A 10 11.19 11.40 -3.51
N TRP A 11 10.35 10.55 -4.12
CA TRP A 11 10.57 9.10 -4.16
C TRP A 11 11.95 8.77 -4.75
N PHE A 12 12.29 9.36 -5.90
CA PHE A 12 13.54 9.11 -6.58
C PHE A 12 14.75 9.51 -5.72
N LEU A 13 14.72 10.69 -5.12
CA LEU A 13 15.79 11.16 -4.24
C LEU A 13 15.97 10.29 -2.99
N HIS A 14 14.90 9.65 -2.50
CA HIS A 14 14.99 8.74 -1.36
C HIS A 14 15.35 7.32 -1.76
N TYR A 15 15.11 6.89 -3.01
CA TYR A 15 15.36 5.52 -3.46
C TYR A 15 16.67 5.36 -4.23
N ALA A 16 16.97 6.26 -5.16
CA ALA A 16 18.13 6.17 -6.05
C ALA A 16 19.48 6.06 -5.31
N PRO A 17 19.75 6.78 -4.20
CA PRO A 17 21.03 6.68 -3.50
C PRO A 17 21.35 5.27 -2.98
N PHE A 18 20.33 4.45 -2.70
CA PHE A 18 20.53 3.10 -2.17
C PHE A 18 21.21 2.16 -3.17
N TRP A 19 21.09 2.43 -4.47
CA TRP A 19 21.74 1.63 -5.52
C TRP A 19 23.25 1.75 -5.53
N THR A 20 23.80 2.86 -5.00
CA THR A 20 25.25 3.11 -4.94
C THR A 20 25.85 2.85 -3.56
N MET A 21 25.04 2.47 -2.56
CA MET A 21 25.55 2.23 -1.20
C MET A 21 26.26 0.87 -1.13
N GLY A 22 27.51 0.86 -0.68
CA GLY A 22 28.31 -0.36 -0.48
C GLY A 22 28.06 -1.10 0.84
N ARG A 23 26.90 -0.89 1.48
CA ARG A 23 26.55 -1.53 2.76
C ARG A 23 25.25 -2.32 2.64
N VAL A 24 25.03 -3.25 3.57
CA VAL A 24 23.79 -4.05 3.62
C VAL A 24 22.59 -3.14 3.86
N LEU A 25 21.54 -3.35 3.07
CA LEU A 25 20.27 -2.64 3.16
C LEU A 25 19.17 -3.62 3.56
N TYR A 26 18.23 -3.13 4.36
CA TYR A 26 17.08 -3.87 4.82
C TYR A 26 15.79 -3.16 4.41
N PHE A 27 14.67 -3.87 4.47
CA PHE A 27 13.35 -3.37 4.04
C PHE A 27 12.97 -1.98 4.60
N HIS A 28 13.29 -1.69 5.85
CA HIS A 28 12.98 -0.40 6.48
C HIS A 28 13.69 0.80 5.82
N HIS A 29 14.79 0.59 5.09
CA HIS A 29 15.43 1.64 4.32
C HIS A 29 14.54 2.16 3.19
N TYR A 30 13.61 1.34 2.69
CA TYR A 30 12.66 1.71 1.66
C TYR A 30 11.50 2.57 2.18
N PHE A 31 11.26 2.62 3.50
CA PHE A 31 10.09 3.29 4.08
C PHE A 31 9.93 4.78 3.71
N PRO A 32 11.01 5.60 3.68
CA PRO A 32 10.89 6.99 3.25
C PRO A 32 10.43 7.11 1.79
N ALA A 33 10.98 6.30 0.89
CA ALA A 33 10.54 6.28 -0.51
C ALA A 33 9.09 5.78 -0.61
N PHE A 34 8.75 4.70 0.10
CA PHE A 34 7.40 4.15 0.14
C PHE A 34 6.34 5.16 0.60
N LEU A 35 6.66 6.04 1.55
CA LEU A 35 5.74 7.11 1.96
C LEU A 35 5.34 8.00 0.79
N PHE A 36 6.31 8.42 -0.05
CA PHE A 36 6.01 9.21 -1.24
C PHE A 36 5.21 8.40 -2.28
N SER A 37 5.48 7.10 -2.42
CA SER A 37 4.65 6.21 -3.24
C SER A 37 3.20 6.12 -2.74
N ALA A 38 2.98 6.04 -1.43
CA ALA A 38 1.64 6.00 -0.84
C ALA A 38 0.87 7.31 -1.07
N MET A 39 1.53 8.46 -0.89
CA MET A 39 0.95 9.77 -1.19
C MET A 39 0.62 9.91 -2.68
N PHE A 40 1.52 9.45 -3.56
CA PHE A 40 1.28 9.44 -5.00
C PHE A 40 0.10 8.53 -5.36
N GLY A 41 0.01 7.35 -4.73
CA GLY A 41 -1.13 6.46 -4.84
C GLY A 41 -2.44 7.14 -4.44
N GLY A 42 -2.46 7.94 -3.36
CA GLY A 42 -3.61 8.75 -2.97
C GLY A 42 -4.06 9.73 -4.05
N VAL A 43 -3.12 10.45 -4.68
CA VAL A 43 -3.42 11.37 -5.81
C VAL A 43 -3.95 10.61 -7.03
N MET A 44 -3.38 9.44 -7.34
CA MET A 44 -3.87 8.60 -8.43
C MET A 44 -5.26 8.04 -8.15
N LEU A 45 -5.54 7.62 -6.92
CA LEU A 45 -6.87 7.15 -6.51
C LEU A 45 -7.91 8.27 -6.61
N ASP A 46 -7.60 9.47 -6.14
CA ASP A 46 -8.50 10.64 -6.28
C ASP A 46 -8.84 10.93 -7.74
N PHE A 47 -7.82 10.91 -8.62
CA PHE A 47 -8.01 11.08 -10.06
C PHE A 47 -8.90 9.97 -10.66
N LEU A 48 -8.64 8.71 -10.31
CA LEU A 48 -9.43 7.56 -10.81
C LEU A 48 -10.88 7.62 -10.30
N LEU A 49 -11.09 7.93 -9.03
CA LEU A 49 -12.43 8.07 -8.45
C LEU A 49 -13.20 9.21 -9.12
N THR A 50 -12.53 10.35 -9.36
CA THR A 50 -13.12 11.47 -10.09
C THR A 50 -13.52 11.06 -11.51
N LEU A 51 -12.67 10.31 -12.21
CA LEU A 51 -12.97 9.80 -13.55
C LEU A 51 -14.18 8.86 -13.54
N ILE A 52 -14.28 7.97 -12.56
CA ILE A 52 -15.46 7.11 -12.38
C ILE A 52 -16.72 7.95 -12.15
N CYS A 53 -16.63 9.03 -11.37
CA CYS A 53 -17.75 9.91 -11.08
C CYS A 53 -18.23 10.70 -12.31
N VAL A 54 -17.34 11.04 -13.24
CA VAL A 54 -17.71 11.67 -14.53
C VAL A 54 -18.59 10.74 -15.37
N CYS A 55 -18.38 9.43 -15.27
CA CYS A 55 -19.22 8.44 -15.94
C CYS A 55 -20.54 8.16 -15.22
N ALA A 56 -20.73 8.67 -14.00
CA ALA A 56 -21.92 8.45 -13.19
C ALA A 56 -22.96 9.58 -13.37
N PRO A 57 -24.26 9.32 -13.14
CA PRO A 57 -25.27 10.37 -13.10
C PRO A 57 -24.92 11.42 -12.03
N ILE A 58 -25.07 12.71 -12.34
CA ILE A 58 -24.68 13.82 -11.44
C ILE A 58 -25.27 13.71 -10.03
N LYS A 59 -26.48 13.16 -9.91
CA LYS A 59 -27.19 12.95 -8.63
C LYS A 59 -26.56 11.85 -7.76
N LEU A 60 -25.87 10.90 -8.40
CA LEU A 60 -25.26 9.75 -7.75
C LEU A 60 -23.75 9.92 -7.57
N ALA A 61 -23.09 10.79 -8.32
CA ALA A 61 -21.63 10.97 -8.30
C ALA A 61 -21.04 11.10 -6.89
N GLN A 62 -21.65 11.91 -6.01
CA GLN A 62 -21.19 12.05 -4.62
C GLN A 62 -21.35 10.75 -3.80
N HIS A 63 -22.44 10.01 -4.01
CA HIS A 63 -22.65 8.71 -3.36
C HIS A 63 -21.66 7.68 -3.89
N VAL A 64 -21.43 7.62 -5.21
CA VAL A 64 -20.42 6.73 -5.82
C VAL A 64 -19.05 7.02 -5.23
N PHE A 65 -18.62 8.29 -5.22
CA PHE A 65 -17.34 8.69 -4.65
C PHE A 65 -17.19 8.23 -3.20
N THR A 66 -18.19 8.51 -2.37
CA THR A 66 -18.17 8.18 -0.94
C THR A 66 -18.14 6.67 -0.72
N CYS A 67 -18.95 5.90 -1.45
CA CYS A 67 -18.96 4.44 -1.38
C CYS A 67 -17.62 3.84 -1.82
N CYS A 68 -17.04 4.31 -2.92
CA CYS A 68 -15.75 3.82 -3.39
C CYS A 68 -14.62 4.16 -2.40
N LEU A 69 -14.60 5.38 -1.85
CA LEU A 69 -13.63 5.78 -0.84
C LEU A 69 -13.78 4.93 0.43
N ALA A 70 -15.01 4.73 0.91
CA ALA A 70 -15.29 3.88 2.07
C ALA A 70 -14.84 2.43 1.83
N LEU A 71 -15.05 1.90 0.63
CA LEU A 71 -14.59 0.57 0.25
C LEU A 71 -13.06 0.46 0.24
N ILE A 72 -12.36 1.46 -0.31
CA ILE A 72 -10.88 1.49 -0.31
C ILE A 72 -10.35 1.53 1.12
N LEU A 73 -10.89 2.42 1.97
CA LEU A 73 -10.51 2.51 3.39
C LEU A 73 -10.82 1.19 4.14
N GLY A 74 -11.98 0.58 3.86
CA GLY A 74 -12.39 -0.70 4.43
C GLY A 74 -11.45 -1.84 4.05
N VAL A 75 -11.03 -1.91 2.78
CA VAL A 75 -10.04 -2.90 2.31
C VAL A 75 -8.68 -2.71 2.99
N MET A 76 -8.23 -1.46 3.17
CA MET A 76 -6.97 -1.19 3.88
C MET A 76 -7.05 -1.59 5.35
N ALA A 77 -8.15 -1.28 6.04
CA ALA A 77 -8.37 -1.68 7.42
C ALA A 77 -8.46 -3.21 7.57
N TRP A 78 -9.14 -3.88 6.63
CA TRP A 78 -9.23 -5.33 6.59
C TRP A 78 -7.87 -5.99 6.33
N SER A 79 -7.08 -5.45 5.39
CA SER A 79 -5.71 -5.89 5.15
C SER A 79 -4.87 -5.76 6.42
N PHE A 80 -4.91 -4.62 7.11
CA PHE A 80 -4.20 -4.46 8.37
C PHE A 80 -4.67 -5.47 9.42
N TYR A 81 -5.97 -5.72 9.55
CA TYR A 81 -6.51 -6.69 10.49
C TYR A 81 -5.95 -8.11 10.26
N LEU A 82 -5.89 -8.56 9.00
CA LEU A 82 -5.32 -9.86 8.64
C LEU A 82 -3.82 -9.94 8.98
N TYR A 83 -3.06 -8.87 8.70
CA TYR A 83 -1.60 -8.86 8.86
C TYR A 83 -1.11 -8.25 10.18
N HIS A 84 -2.01 -7.89 11.11
CA HIS A 84 -1.62 -7.30 12.40
C HIS A 84 -0.64 -8.16 13.23
N PRO A 85 -0.62 -9.51 13.16
CA PRO A 85 0.37 -10.30 13.90
C PRO A 85 1.81 -10.00 13.46
N LEU A 86 2.03 -9.55 12.21
CA LEU A 86 3.35 -9.12 11.74
C LEU A 86 3.87 -7.88 12.48
N VAL A 87 2.96 -7.04 12.98
CA VAL A 87 3.27 -5.80 13.69
C VAL A 87 3.33 -6.03 15.20
N TYR A 88 2.35 -6.75 15.74
CA TYR A 88 2.18 -6.93 17.20
C TYR A 88 2.83 -8.20 17.75
N GLY A 89 3.36 -9.07 16.88
CA GLY A 89 4.02 -10.31 17.24
C GLY A 89 3.23 -11.55 16.80
N MET A 90 3.89 -12.40 16.01
CA MET A 90 3.34 -13.66 15.54
C MET A 90 3.30 -14.71 16.65
N ARG A 91 2.33 -15.61 16.59
CA ARG A 91 2.21 -16.75 17.51
C ARG A 91 2.09 -18.04 16.72
N GLY A 92 2.73 -19.09 17.20
CA GLY A 92 2.69 -20.41 16.57
C GLY A 92 3.75 -20.59 15.46
N PRO A 93 3.59 -21.63 14.62
CA PRO A 93 4.54 -21.93 13.56
C PRO A 93 4.50 -20.89 12.43
N THR A 94 5.61 -20.74 11.70
CA THR A 94 5.74 -19.85 10.54
C THR A 94 4.76 -20.22 9.43
N SER A 95 4.42 -19.28 8.53
CA SER A 95 3.46 -19.50 7.43
C SER A 95 3.82 -20.64 6.46
N GLY A 96 5.06 -21.14 6.47
CA GLY A 96 5.45 -22.34 5.72
C GLY A 96 4.78 -23.63 6.21
N ASP A 97 4.34 -23.67 7.45
CA ASP A 97 3.59 -24.79 8.02
C ASP A 97 2.11 -24.70 7.62
N LYS A 98 1.52 -25.82 7.21
CA LYS A 98 0.09 -25.90 6.84
C LYS A 98 -0.82 -25.65 8.04
N ASP A 99 -0.34 -25.92 9.24
CA ASP A 99 -1.07 -25.70 10.48
C ASP A 99 -0.93 -24.26 11.01
N SER A 100 -0.15 -23.40 10.33
CA SER A 100 0.00 -21.99 10.70
C SER A 100 -1.24 -21.17 10.35
N ILE A 101 -1.65 -20.31 11.29
CA ILE A 101 -2.69 -19.29 11.05
C ILE A 101 -2.32 -18.32 9.91
N MET A 102 -1.02 -18.18 9.62
CA MET A 102 -0.51 -17.30 8.57
C MET A 102 -0.33 -18.03 7.23
N HIS A 103 -0.56 -19.34 7.15
CA HIS A 103 -0.34 -20.14 5.94
C HIS A 103 -1.12 -19.59 4.73
N GLY A 104 -2.40 -19.28 4.92
CA GLY A 104 -3.24 -18.69 3.88
C GLY A 104 -2.91 -17.24 3.52
N LEU A 105 -2.06 -16.57 4.31
CA LEU A 105 -1.60 -15.21 4.06
C LEU A 105 -0.27 -15.16 3.29
N LYS A 106 0.41 -16.31 3.11
CA LYS A 106 1.64 -16.40 2.32
C LYS A 106 1.32 -16.43 0.83
N TRP A 107 1.17 -15.25 0.23
CA TRP A 107 0.84 -15.11 -1.19
C TRP A 107 2.04 -15.25 -2.12
N LEU A 108 3.25 -14.99 -1.60
CA LEU A 108 4.49 -15.13 -2.33
C LEU A 108 5.40 -16.12 -1.60
N GLU A 109 6.06 -17.00 -2.35
CA GLU A 109 6.97 -18.00 -1.78
C GLU A 109 8.12 -17.35 -0.99
N SER A 110 8.57 -16.18 -1.43
CA SER A 110 9.63 -15.38 -0.82
C SER A 110 9.21 -14.62 0.44
N TRP A 111 7.94 -14.68 0.85
CA TRP A 111 7.50 -14.08 2.11
C TRP A 111 7.83 -15.01 3.27
N ASP A 112 8.76 -14.56 4.12
CA ASP A 112 9.04 -15.16 5.42
C ASP A 112 8.14 -14.53 6.49
N ILE A 113 6.86 -14.92 6.45
CA ILE A 113 5.83 -14.54 7.43
C ILE A 113 5.30 -15.73 8.21
#